data_AF-A0A6A1Q7P2-F1
#
_entry.id   AF-A0A6A1Q7P2-F1
#
_cell.length_a   1.000
_cell.length_b   1.000
_cell.length_c   1.000
_cell.angle_alpha   90.00
_cell.angle_beta   90.00
_cell.angle_gamma   90.00
#
_symmetry.space_group_name_H-M   'P 1'
#
loop_
_entity.id
_entity.type
_entity.pdbx_description
1 polymer ?
#
loop_
_entity_poly.entity_id
_entity_poly.type
_entity_poly.pdbx_seq_one_letter_code
_entity_poly.pdbx_strand_id
1 'polypeptide(L)' 'MAFRKTALEMARTAVYSLHKSSTREHIQKKAAEWKIKIDIIAKLQYNLRASYKIHKRKSVDIEVDLTQFSF' A
#
# COMPACT_ATOMS: atom_id res chain seq x y z
N MET A 1 5.74 -3.29 -8.52
CA MET A 1 5.95 -4.69 -8.08
C MET A 1 7.31 -4.89 -7.41
N ALA A 2 8.40 -4.26 -7.88
CA ALA A 2 9.74 -4.41 -7.28
C ALA A 2 9.83 -3.95 -5.82
N PHE A 3 9.34 -2.74 -5.48
CA PHE A 3 9.53 -2.14 -4.15
C PHE A 3 9.18 -3.05 -2.97
N ARG A 4 7.96 -3.61 -2.95
CA ARG A 4 7.49 -4.41 -1.81
C ARG A 4 8.22 -5.75 -1.69
N LYS A 5 8.54 -6.38 -2.83
CA LYS A 5 9.29 -7.64 -2.83
C LYS A 5 10.71 -7.42 -2.29
N THR A 6 11.39 -6.38 -2.77
CA THR A 6 12.71 -5.99 -2.27
C THR A 6 12.65 -5.60 -0.79
N ALA A 7 11.63 -4.86 -0.36
CA ALA A 7 11.46 -4.50 1.05
C ALA A 7 11.31 -5.75 1.94
N LEU A 8 10.60 -6.77 1.47
CA LEU A 8 10.45 -8.05 2.17
C LEU A 8 11.75 -8.87 2.15
N GLU A 9 12.54 -8.81 1.09
CA GLU A 9 13.86 -9.45 1.05
C GLU A 9 14.87 -8.77 2.01
N MET A 10 14.71 -7.47 2.28
CA MET A 10 15.58 -6.71 3.18
C MET A 10 15.15 -6.73 4.64
N ALA A 11 13.85 -6.77 4.91
CA ALA A 11 13.32 -6.66 6.26
C ALA A 11 13.51 -7.97 7.06
N ARG A 12 13.84 -7.82 8.34
CA ARG A 12 14.01 -8.97 9.25
C ARG A 12 12.78 -9.26 10.11
N THR A 13 11.87 -8.30 10.24
CA THR A 13 10.74 -8.37 11.17
C THR A 13 9.43 -8.05 10.48
N ALA A 14 9.30 -6.83 9.95
CA ALA A 14 8.09 -6.40 9.28
C ALA A 14 8.36 -5.29 8.25
N VAL A 15 7.44 -5.14 7.30
CA VAL A 15 7.42 -4.04 6.32
C VAL A 15 6.10 -3.30 6.46
N TYR A 16 6.17 -1.98 6.61
CA TYR A 16 4.99 -1.10 6.62
C TYR A 16 4.91 -0.35 5.29
N SER A 17 3.75 -0.39 4.64
CA SER A 17 3.55 0.26 3.35
C SER A 17 2.11 0.75 3.17
N LEU A 18 1.96 1.86 2.45
CA LEU A 18 0.68 2.43 2.06
C LEU A 18 0.26 1.89 0.69
N HIS A 19 -0.98 1.41 0.60
CA HIS A 19 -1.53 0.87 -0.63
C HIS A 19 -2.95 1.36 -0.88
N LYS A 20 -3.35 1.57 -2.13
CA LYS A 20 -4.74 1.97 -2.43
C LYS A 20 -5.73 0.95 -1.91
N SER A 21 -6.77 1.42 -1.24
CA SER A 21 -7.81 0.56 -0.67
C SER A 21 -8.52 -0.28 -1.73
N SER A 22 -8.69 0.26 -2.95
CA SER A 22 -9.25 -0.45 -4.09
C SER A 22 -8.39 -1.63 -4.59
N THR A 23 -7.12 -1.70 -4.20
CA THR A 23 -6.19 -2.77 -4.60
C THR A 23 -5.96 -3.82 -3.51
N ARG A 24 -6.71 -3.75 -2.40
CA ARG A 24 -6.52 -4.62 -1.22
C ARG A 24 -6.54 -6.10 -1.54
N GLU A 25 -7.54 -6.55 -2.30
CA GLU A 25 -7.69 -7.96 -2.67
C GLU A 25 -6.49 -8.49 -3.44
N HIS A 26 -5.97 -7.70 -4.38
CA HIS A 26 -4.77 -8.03 -5.13
C HIS A 26 -3.54 -8.18 -4.22
N ILE A 27 -3.43 -7.33 -3.19
CA ILE A 27 -2.30 -7.35 -2.25
C ILE A 27 -2.39 -8.56 -1.32
N GLN A 28 -3.58 -8.88 -0.82
CA GLN A 28 -3.81 -10.07 0.00
C GLN A 28 -3.50 -11.35 -0.78
N LYS A 29 -3.95 -11.45 -2.04
CA LYS A 29 -3.61 -12.58 -2.92
C LYS A 29 -2.10 -12.74 -3.09
N LYS A 30 -1.37 -11.63 -3.27
CA LYS A 30 0.10 -11.65 -3.41
C LYS A 30 0.81 -12.01 -2.11
N ALA A 31 0.33 -11.55 -0.95
CA ALA A 31 0.88 -11.94 0.34
C ALA A 31 0.69 -13.45 0.59
N ALA A 32 -0.48 -14.00 0.24
CA ALA A 32 -0.74 -15.43 0.31
C ALA A 32 0.18 -16.25 -0.62
N GLU A 33 0.39 -15.79 -1.86
CA GLU A 33 1.34 -16.41 -2.81
C GLU A 33 2.77 -16.47 -2.26
N TRP A 34 3.18 -15.43 -1.54
CA TRP A 34 4.51 -15.35 -0.93
C TRP A 34 4.59 -15.98 0.47
N LYS A 35 3.47 -16.52 0.98
CA LYS A 35 3.34 -17.09 2.34
C LYS A 35 3.74 -16.14 3.46
N ILE A 36 3.39 -14.86 3.32
CA ILE A 36 3.71 -13.78 4.26
C ILE A 36 2.42 -13.34 4.94
N LYS A 37 2.47 -13.06 6.24
CA LYS A 37 1.32 -12.51 6.97
C LYS A 37 1.10 -11.06 6.55
N ILE A 38 -0.16 -10.67 6.47
CA ILE A 38 -0.57 -9.31 6.11
C ILE A 38 -1.65 -8.82 7.07
N ASP A 39 -1.40 -7.66 7.66
CA ASP A 39 -2.32 -6.98 8.55
C ASP A 39 -2.60 -5.56 8.05
N ILE A 40 -3.88 -5.17 8.04
CA ILE A 40 -4.31 -3.81 7.70
C ILE A 40 -4.48 -3.06 9.02
N ILE A 41 -3.55 -2.15 9.30
CA ILE A 41 -3.48 -1.44 10.58
C ILE A 41 -4.47 -0.28 10.61
N ALA A 42 -4.54 0.47 9.51
CA ALA A 42 -5.37 1.65 9.43
C ALA A 42 -5.84 1.89 7.99
N LYS A 43 -7.02 2.48 7.85
CA LYS A 43 -7.49 3.08 6.60
C LYS A 43 -7.33 4.58 6.72
N LEU A 44 -6.63 5.18 5.78
CA LEU A 44 -6.33 6.59 5.74
C LEU A 44 -7.01 7.20 4.51
N GLN A 45 -7.65 8.34 4.71
CA GLN A 45 -8.24 9.13 3.64
C GLN A 45 -7.62 10.52 3.70
N TYR A 46 -6.97 10.93 2.63
CA TYR A 46 -6.42 12.28 2.54
C TYR A 46 -6.72 12.90 1.18
N ASN A 47 -6.89 14.21 1.23
CA ASN A 47 -7.17 15.01 0.05
C ASN A 47 -5.84 15.46 -0.58
N LEU A 48 -5.63 15.10 -1.86
CA LEU A 48 -4.48 15.57 -2.61
C LEU A 48 -4.91 16.70 -3.55
N ARG A 49 -4.42 17.91 -3.26
CA ARG A 49 -4.57 19.06 -4.16
C ARG A 49 -3.77 18.85 -5.45
N ALA A 50 -4.15 19.57 -6.50
CA ALA A 50 -3.47 19.54 -7.78
C ALA A 50 -2.03 20.10 -7.70
N SER A 51 -1.06 19.27 -7.32
CA SER A 51 0.34 19.68 -7.18
C SER A 51 1.16 19.58 -8.48
N TYR A 52 0.71 18.77 -9.45
CA TYR A 52 1.43 18.53 -10.70
C TYR A 52 0.65 19.04 -11.92
N LYS A 53 1.38 19.48 -12.95
CA LYS A 53 0.81 19.99 -14.22
C LYS A 53 -0.12 19.00 -14.94
N ILE A 54 0.07 17.70 -14.69
CA ILE A 54 -0.73 16.62 -15.30
C ILE A 54 -2.05 16.33 -14.57
N HIS A 55 -2.33 17.01 -13.45
CA HIS A 55 -3.56 16.81 -12.70
C HIS A 55 -4.75 17.48 -13.38
N LYS A 56 -5.70 16.68 -13.86
CA LYS A 56 -6.94 17.15 -14.49
C LYS A 56 -7.98 17.69 -13.50
N ARG A 57 -7.89 17.28 -12.23
CA ARG A 57 -8.83 17.65 -11.16
C ARG A 57 -8.13 18.53 -10.15
N LYS A 58 -8.84 19.54 -9.61
CA LYS A 58 -8.32 20.47 -8.59
C LYS A 58 -7.93 19.78 -7.29
N SER A 59 -8.64 18.71 -6.97
CA SER A 59 -8.37 17.86 -5.82
C SER A 59 -8.93 16.46 -6.08
N VAL A 60 -8.29 15.45 -5.49
CA VAL A 60 -8.75 14.06 -5.47
C VAL A 60 -8.60 13.53 -4.05
N ASP A 61 -9.65 12.86 -3.56
CA ASP A 61 -9.57 12.09 -2.32
C ASP A 61 -8.89 10.75 -2.58
N ILE A 62 -7.89 10.46 -1.77
CA ILE A 62 -7.10 9.25 -1.87
C ILE A 62 -7.35 8.39 -0.64
N GLU A 63 -7.92 7.21 -0.89
CA GLU A 63 -8.08 6.16 0.12
C GLU A 63 -6.93 5.17 0.02
N VAL A 64 -6.18 5.04 1.11
CA VAL A 64 -5.10 4.08 1.25
C VAL A 64 -5.21 3.31 2.56
N ASP A 65 -4.75 2.08 2.52
CA ASP A 65 -4.54 1.22 3.67
C ASP A 65 -3.08 1.29 4.08
N LEU A 66 -2.84 1.49 5.38
CA LEU A 66 -1.57 1.17 6.02
C LEU A 66 -1.54 -0.33 6.29
N THR A 67 -0.61 -1.00 5.62
CA THR A 67 -0.45 -2.45 5.69
C THR A 67 0.89 -2.82 6.31
N GLN A 68 0.88 -3.79 7.20
CA GLN A 68 2.04 -4.46 7.74
C GLN A 68 2.16 -5.83 7.11
N PHE A 69 3.36 -6.15 6.63
CA PHE A 69 3.75 -7.48 6.19
C PHE A 69 4.74 -8.06 7.20
N SER A 70 4.56 -9.31 7.62
CA SER A 70 5.42 -9.99 8.60
C SER A 70 5.66 -11.46 8.23
N PHE A 71 6.81 -11.99 8.62
CA PHE A 71 7.25 -13.36 8.32
C PHE A 71 6.72 -14.38 9.34
#